data_AF-A0A9C9TA60-F1
#
_entry.id   AF-A0A9C9TA60-F1
#
_cell.length_a   1.000
_cell.length_b   1.000
_cell.length_c   1.000
_cell.angle_alpha   90.00
_cell.angle_beta   90.00
_cell.angle_gamma   90.00
#
_symmetry.space_group_name_H-M   'P 1'
#
loop_
_entity.id
_entity.type
_entity.pdbx_description
1 polymer ?
#
loop_
_entity_poly.entity_id
_entity_poly.type
_entity_poly.pdbx_seq_one_letter_code
_entity_poly.pdbx_strand_id
1 'polypeptide(L)'
;MKTNLKPRFTIAIICLAVVAIALSAVMQVQAAVGRPTLIEPINNRATTEVRPLFSWGHVAGADRYTLEVRDNATSVLVTRASYAADVRCGADTCGVPSPEDLPIGVFKWRVRAFIG
;
A
#
# COMPACT_ATOMS: atom_id res chain seq x y z
N MET A 1 -1.92 15.87 -73.60
CA MET A 1 -1.48 14.62 -72.93
C MET A 1 -1.61 14.83 -71.42
N LYS A 2 -2.20 13.87 -70.72
CA LYS A 2 -2.70 13.93 -69.33
C LYS A 2 -1.64 14.31 -68.28
N THR A 3 -2.07 15.00 -67.22
CA THR A 3 -1.85 14.71 -65.76
C THR A 3 -2.29 15.94 -64.94
N ASN A 4 -3.51 15.99 -64.38
CA ASN A 4 -3.90 15.50 -63.04
C ASN A 4 -2.88 15.79 -61.91
N LEU A 5 -3.12 16.85 -61.12
CA LEU A 5 -2.88 16.83 -59.68
C LEU A 5 -3.62 17.98 -58.96
N LYS A 6 -4.72 17.67 -58.26
CA LYS A 6 -5.14 18.41 -57.05
C LYS A 6 -4.82 17.50 -55.87
N PRO A 7 -4.18 17.99 -54.81
CA PRO A 7 -4.88 17.94 -53.52
C PRO A 7 -4.60 19.19 -52.65
N ARG A 8 -5.65 19.91 -52.27
CA ARG A 8 -6.26 19.89 -50.91
C ARG A 8 -5.55 20.80 -49.91
N PHE A 9 -6.08 22.02 -49.81
CA PHE A 9 -5.90 22.96 -48.69
C PHE A 9 -6.38 22.34 -47.38
N THR A 10 -5.51 21.63 -46.66
CA THR A 10 -5.82 21.14 -45.31
C THR A 10 -4.57 21.16 -44.45
N ILE A 11 -3.93 22.32 -44.32
CA ILE A 11 -2.68 22.46 -43.54
C ILE A 11 -2.83 23.41 -42.34
N ALA A 12 -3.93 24.17 -42.24
CA ALA A 12 -4.13 25.13 -41.14
C ALA A 12 -4.63 24.53 -39.79
N ILE A 13 -5.05 23.26 -39.75
CA ILE A 13 -5.69 22.65 -38.56
C ILE A 13 -4.65 21.96 -37.64
N ILE A 14 -3.41 21.79 -38.10
CA ILE A 14 -2.41 20.98 -37.38
C ILE A 14 -1.70 21.76 -36.26
N CYS A 15 -1.67 23.11 -36.32
CA CYS A 15 -1.01 23.92 -35.30
C CYS A 15 -1.81 24.07 -33.99
N LEU A 16 -3.13 23.80 -33.99
CA LEU A 16 -3.94 23.87 -32.77
C LEU A 16 -3.84 22.59 -31.93
N ALA A 17 -3.45 21.46 -32.54
CA ALA A 17 -3.33 20.18 -31.83
C ALA A 17 -1.97 20.00 -31.13
N VAL A 18 -0.91 20.69 -31.56
CA VAL A 18 0.42 20.55 -30.93
C VAL A 18 0.52 21.34 -29.61
N VAL A 19 -0.27 22.41 -29.43
CA VAL A 19 -0.33 23.16 -28.16
C VAL A 19 -1.15 22.44 -27.08
N ALA A 20 -2.10 21.57 -27.47
CA ALA A 20 -2.92 20.80 -26.52
C ALA A 20 -2.26 19.51 -26.02
N ILE A 21 -1.27 18.97 -26.74
CA ILE A 21 -0.56 17.75 -26.32
C ILE A 21 0.54 18.05 -25.28
N ALA A 22 0.82 19.33 -25.00
CA ALA A 22 1.65 19.73 -23.88
C ALA A 22 0.88 19.90 -22.54
N LEU A 23 -0.39 19.44 -22.44
CA LEU A 23 -1.23 19.73 -21.26
C LEU A 23 -1.87 18.53 -20.53
N SER A 24 -1.50 17.28 -20.83
CA SER A 24 -2.20 16.14 -20.18
C SER A 24 -1.40 14.85 -19.98
N ALA A 25 -0.08 14.96 -19.81
CA ALA A 25 0.64 13.89 -19.11
C ALA A 25 0.80 14.30 -17.64
N VAL A 26 -0.27 14.19 -16.86
CA VAL A 26 -0.13 14.12 -15.40
C VAL A 26 0.64 12.84 -15.13
N MET A 27 1.94 12.97 -14.86
CA MET A 27 2.80 11.87 -14.48
C MET A 27 2.30 11.42 -13.11
N GLN A 28 1.37 10.46 -13.09
CA GLN A 28 0.89 9.83 -11.86
C GLN A 28 2.04 8.97 -11.34
N VAL A 29 3.03 9.60 -10.70
CA VAL A 29 3.99 8.89 -9.86
C VAL A 29 3.18 8.39 -8.68
N GLN A 30 2.55 7.24 -8.83
CA GLN A 30 1.89 6.57 -7.72
C GLN A 30 3.00 6.25 -6.71
N ALA A 31 3.09 7.03 -5.64
CA ALA A 31 4.05 6.77 -4.58
C ALA A 31 3.82 5.33 -4.11
N ALA A 32 4.85 4.49 -4.23
CA ALA A 32 4.77 3.14 -3.69
C ALA A 32 4.57 3.26 -2.19
N VAL A 33 3.45 2.76 -1.68
CA VAL A 33 3.20 2.73 -0.23
C VAL A 33 4.37 2.03 0.43
N GLY A 34 5.06 2.73 1.34
CA GLY A 34 6.20 2.16 2.05
C GLY A 34 5.83 0.85 2.73
N ARG A 35 6.77 -0.10 2.78
CA ARG A 35 6.55 -1.35 3.51
C ARG A 35 6.71 -1.08 5.01
N PRO A 36 5.71 -1.44 5.85
CA PRO A 36 5.86 -1.35 7.29
C PRO A 36 7.03 -2.22 7.79
N THR A 37 7.88 -1.65 8.64
CA THR A 37 8.96 -2.41 9.32
C THR A 37 8.38 -3.07 10.57
N LEU A 38 8.47 -4.40 10.69
CA LEU A 38 7.98 -5.10 11.87
C LEU A 38 8.94 -4.88 13.05
N ILE A 39 8.41 -4.52 14.22
CA ILE A 39 9.21 -4.23 15.42
C ILE A 39 8.98 -5.34 16.46
N GLU A 40 7.74 -5.49 16.95
CA GLU A 40 7.35 -6.57 17.87
C GLU A 40 6.01 -7.21 17.48
N PRO A 41 5.78 -8.50 17.78
CA PRO A 41 6.76 -9.46 18.29
C PRO A 41 7.85 -9.80 17.28
N ILE A 42 9.09 -10.03 17.76
CA ILE A 42 10.22 -10.44 16.93
C ILE A 42 9.90 -11.80 16.27
N ASN A 43 10.24 -11.91 14.98
CA ASN A 43 10.02 -13.14 14.21
C ASN A 43 10.59 -14.38 14.91
N ASN A 44 9.84 -15.49 14.82
CA ASN A 44 10.21 -16.80 15.37
C ASN A 44 10.39 -16.85 16.91
N ARG A 45 9.96 -15.82 17.64
CA ARG A 45 9.93 -15.84 19.11
C ARG A 45 8.60 -16.41 19.60
N ALA A 46 8.65 -17.32 20.56
CA ALA A 46 7.45 -17.79 21.25
C ALA A 46 6.93 -16.69 22.18
N THR A 47 5.62 -16.48 22.17
CA THR A 47 4.93 -15.62 23.13
C THR A 47 4.15 -16.46 24.13
N THR A 48 4.17 -16.04 25.39
CA THR A 48 3.28 -16.53 26.45
C THR A 48 2.12 -15.58 26.72
N GLU A 49 2.09 -14.43 26.03
CA GLU A 49 1.01 -13.45 26.14
C GLU A 49 -0.16 -13.88 25.27
N VAL A 50 -1.36 -13.86 25.85
CA VAL A 50 -2.60 -14.19 25.14
C VAL A 50 -2.96 -13.12 24.10
N ARG A 51 -2.60 -11.85 24.36
CA ARG A 51 -2.82 -10.73 23.45
C ARG A 51 -1.55 -9.91 23.29
N PRO A 52 -0.54 -10.42 22.55
CA PRO A 52 0.69 -9.68 22.36
C PRO A 52 0.43 -8.36 21.64
N LEU A 53 1.24 -7.35 21.96
CA LEU A 53 1.26 -6.09 21.23
C LEU A 53 2.01 -6.29 19.90
N PHE A 54 1.33 -6.03 18.79
CA PHE A 54 1.94 -5.95 17.47
C PHE A 54 2.30 -4.50 17.17
N SER A 55 3.59 -4.25 16.89
CA SER A 55 4.11 -2.91 16.62
C SER A 55 4.96 -2.87 15.36
N TRP A 56 4.77 -1.82 14.56
CA TRP A 56 5.46 -1.64 13.28
C TRP A 56 5.76 -0.16 13.03
N GLY A 57 6.74 0.11 12.17
CA GLY A 57 7.08 1.46 11.73
C GLY A 57 5.94 2.10 10.94
N HIS A 58 5.64 3.35 11.27
CA HIS A 58 4.66 4.17 10.57
C HIS A 58 5.13 4.45 9.13
N VAL A 59 4.22 4.27 8.18
CA VAL A 59 4.41 4.54 6.75
C VAL A 59 3.74 5.87 6.43
N ALA A 60 4.54 6.83 5.96
CA ALA A 60 4.05 8.14 5.56
C ALA A 60 2.96 8.04 4.50
N GLY A 61 1.85 8.75 4.73
CA GLY A 61 0.69 8.79 3.84
C GLY A 61 -0.26 7.60 3.94
N ALA A 62 0.02 6.60 4.79
CA ALA A 62 -0.91 5.48 4.99
C ALA A 62 -2.14 5.93 5.80
N ASP A 63 -3.33 5.65 5.28
CA ASP A 63 -4.59 5.91 5.98
C ASP A 63 -5.02 4.70 6.82
N ARG A 64 -4.55 3.51 6.45
CA ARG A 64 -4.97 2.26 7.08
C ARG A 64 -3.87 1.20 7.05
N TYR A 65 -3.87 0.35 8.07
CA TYR A 65 -3.07 -0.87 8.14
C TYR A 65 -3.96 -2.09 8.27
N THR A 66 -3.57 -3.19 7.63
CA THR A 66 -4.14 -4.52 7.89
C THR A 66 -3.09 -5.40 8.53
N LEU A 67 -3.38 -5.86 9.76
CA LEU A 67 -2.62 -6.88 10.47
C LEU A 67 -3.16 -8.25 10.09
N GLU A 68 -2.26 -9.19 9.85
CA GLU A 68 -2.58 -10.60 9.64
C GLU A 68 -1.65 -11.47 10.48
N VAL A 69 -2.23 -12.35 11.29
CA VAL A 69 -1.50 -13.31 12.13
C VAL A 69 -1.87 -14.73 11.69
N ARG A 70 -0.85 -15.57 11.54
CA ARG A 70 -0.95 -16.97 11.13
C ARG A 70 -0.23 -17.86 12.13
N ASP A 71 -0.74 -19.06 12.27
CA ASP A 71 -0.04 -20.12 12.97
C ASP A 71 1.30 -20.41 12.29
N ASN A 72 2.37 -20.56 13.06
CA ASN A 72 3.72 -20.68 12.50
C ASN A 72 3.94 -22.01 11.75
N ALA A 73 3.36 -23.11 12.24
CA ALA A 73 3.58 -24.44 11.70
C ALA A 73 2.67 -24.73 10.49
N THR A 74 1.39 -24.44 10.63
CA THR A 74 0.34 -24.75 9.63
C THR A 74 0.11 -23.62 8.64
N SER A 75 0.58 -22.40 8.94
CA SER A 75 0.29 -21.18 8.16
C SER A 75 -1.22 -20.85 8.06
N VAL A 76 -2.06 -21.46 8.89
CA VAL A 76 -3.49 -21.15 8.98
C VAL A 76 -3.67 -19.72 9.49
N LEU A 77 -4.65 -19.01 8.91
CA LEU A 77 -5.02 -17.67 9.36
C LEU A 77 -5.66 -17.76 10.74
N VAL A 78 -5.06 -17.10 11.72
CA VAL A 78 -5.61 -17.00 13.08
C VAL A 78 -6.49 -15.77 13.17
N THR A 79 -5.97 -14.62 12.79
CA THR A 79 -6.75 -13.38 12.76
C THR A 79 -6.28 -12.40 11.71
N ARG A 80 -7.19 -11.56 11.24
CA ARG A 80 -6.93 -10.44 10.35
C ARG A 80 -7.82 -9.27 10.72
N ALA A 81 -7.23 -8.11 10.94
CA ALA A 81 -7.95 -6.90 11.30
C ALA A 81 -7.36 -5.68 10.60
N SER A 82 -8.19 -4.66 10.37
CA SER A 82 -7.75 -3.40 9.76
C SER A 82 -8.00 -2.22 10.68
N TYR A 83 -7.08 -1.26 10.68
CA TYR A 83 -7.07 -0.13 11.59
C TYR A 83 -6.72 1.16 10.87
N ALA A 84 -7.46 2.23 11.18
CA ALA A 84 -7.12 3.57 10.71
C ALA A 84 -5.77 3.99 11.32
N ALA A 85 -4.92 4.61 10.50
CA ALA A 85 -3.57 4.99 10.89
C ALA A 85 -3.56 6.06 11.98
N ASP A 86 -4.43 7.05 11.85
CA ASP A 86 -4.62 8.15 12.82
C ASP A 86 -4.97 7.69 14.24
N VAL A 87 -5.62 6.54 14.39
CA VAL A 87 -6.00 5.98 15.70
C VAL A 87 -4.89 5.12 16.31
N ARG A 88 -4.08 4.44 15.49
CA ARG A 88 -3.14 3.40 15.95
C ARG A 88 -1.67 3.75 15.81
N CYS A 89 -1.36 4.90 15.22
CA CYS A 89 0.00 5.34 14.97
C CYS A 89 0.31 6.65 15.70
N GLY A 90 1.52 6.71 16.27
CA GLY A 90 2.19 7.96 16.58
C GLY A 90 3.00 8.45 15.38
N ALA A 91 3.99 9.31 15.64
CA ALA A 91 4.82 9.90 14.59
C ALA A 91 5.56 8.83 13.75
N ASP A 92 6.24 7.89 14.44
CA ASP A 92 7.15 6.94 13.79
C ASP A 92 6.72 5.48 13.93
N THR A 93 5.79 5.18 14.85
CA THR A 93 5.45 3.81 15.22
C THR A 93 3.95 3.64 15.41
N CYS A 94 3.44 2.50 14.97
CA CYS A 94 2.08 2.05 15.18
C CYS A 94 2.06 0.84 16.10
N GLY A 95 0.95 0.66 16.83
CA GLY A 95 0.79 -0.47 17.75
C GLY A 95 -0.67 -0.88 17.94
N VAL A 96 -0.93 -2.18 17.89
CA VAL A 96 -2.25 -2.76 18.21
C VAL A 96 -2.10 -4.05 19.02
N PRO A 97 -2.87 -4.25 20.10
CA PRO A 97 -2.94 -5.55 20.74
C PRO A 97 -3.59 -6.56 19.78
N SER A 98 -3.29 -7.84 19.96
CA SER A 98 -3.97 -8.90 19.21
C SER A 98 -5.49 -8.75 19.30
N PRO A 99 -6.21 -8.70 18.17
CA PRO A 99 -7.67 -8.57 18.18
C PRO A 99 -8.37 -9.78 18.78
N GLU A 100 -7.71 -10.94 18.73
CA GLU A 100 -8.18 -12.22 19.28
C GLU A 100 -7.16 -12.79 20.26
N ASP A 101 -7.62 -13.68 21.13
CA ASP A 101 -6.75 -14.46 22.01
C ASP A 101 -5.91 -15.42 21.16
N LEU A 102 -4.60 -15.36 21.35
CA LEU A 102 -3.65 -16.26 20.71
C LEU A 102 -3.24 -17.35 21.69
N PRO A 103 -3.18 -18.62 21.25
CA PRO A 103 -2.56 -19.69 22.04
C PRO A 103 -1.11 -19.35 22.40
N ILE A 104 -0.58 -19.93 23.47
CA ILE A 104 0.85 -19.82 23.79
C ILE A 104 1.64 -20.53 22.67
N GLY A 105 2.63 -19.85 22.09
CA GLY A 105 3.42 -20.43 21.00
C GLY A 105 4.06 -19.40 20.07
N VAL A 106 4.49 -19.88 18.91
CA VAL A 106 5.14 -19.06 17.86
C VAL A 106 4.12 -18.75 16.78
N PHE A 107 4.08 -17.50 16.31
CA PHE A 107 3.22 -17.07 15.22
C PHE A 107 4.02 -16.35 14.13
N LYS A 108 3.49 -16.37 12.92
CA LYS A 108 3.94 -15.50 11.83
C LYS A 108 2.93 -14.38 11.68
N TRP A 109 3.41 -13.16 11.54
CA TRP A 109 2.52 -12.03 11.33
C TRP A 109 3.08 -11.10 10.27
N ARG A 110 2.20 -10.33 9.65
CA ARG A 110 2.55 -9.31 8.67
C ARG A 110 1.58 -8.15 8.77
N VAL A 111 2.07 -6.99 8.34
CA VAL A 111 1.26 -5.78 8.22
C VAL A 111 1.40 -5.22 6.82
N ARG A 112 0.29 -4.75 6.27
CA ARG A 112 0.24 -4.03 5.00
C ARG A 112 -0.36 -2.65 5.21
N ALA A 113 0.31 -1.62 4.70
CA ALA A 113 -0.19 -0.25 4.63
C ALA A 113 -1.03 -0.03 3.37
N PHE A 114 -2.02 0.86 3.47
CA PHE A 114 -2.90 1.28 2.38
C PHE A 114 -3.01 2.81 2.38
N ILE A 115 -2.94 3.39 1.18
CA ILE A 115 -3.19 4.82 0.91
C ILE A 115 -4.46 4.88 0.05
N GLY A 116 -5.39 5.75 0.42
CA GLY A 116 -6.69 5.97 -0.23
C GLY A 116 -6.74 7.21 -1.10
#